data_AF-A0A955PXL5-F1
#
_entry.id   AF-A0A955PXL5-F1
#
_cell.length_a   1.000
_cell.length_b   1.000
_cell.length_c   1.000
_cell.angle_alpha   90.00
_cell.angle_beta   90.00
_cell.angle_gamma   90.00
#
_symmetry.space_group_name_H-M   'P 1'
#
loop_
_entity.id
_entity.type
_entity.pdbx_description
1 polymer ?
#
loop_
_entity_poly.entity_id
_entity_poly.type
_entity_poly.pdbx_seq_one_letter_code
_entity_poly.pdbx_strand_id
1 'polypeptide(L)'
;MGLEPSGSTFNSLVQLEYEHGIPRNPFINAGALVVSDILVSHLKDAKSAFLDYVRQRANNASIQDDPQVARFERQSGFRNAAMANFLKSFSNLTNEVEEVLDFYYFHCSLSMSCADLAKGFLFLANKGHCVWTNQQVLTQSQTKRVNALMLTCGTYDAAGDFAFNVGLPGKSGVGGEIVGVIPNRLTVAVWSPGLNEKGNSFAGQYALELFTTKTGVSIF
;
A
#
# COMPACT_ATOMS: atom_id res chain seq x y z
N MET A 1 7.82 -8.95 -11.34
CA MET A 1 7.41 -8.68 -9.94
C MET A 1 6.89 -9.98 -9.34
N GLY A 2 7.35 -10.34 -8.13
CA GLY A 2 6.96 -11.59 -7.46
C GLY A 2 5.65 -11.48 -6.67
N LEU A 3 5.36 -12.52 -5.88
CA LEU A 3 4.19 -12.61 -4.99
C LEU A 3 4.53 -13.00 -3.54
N GLU A 4 5.83 -13.12 -3.23
CA GLU A 4 6.29 -13.70 -1.97
C GLU A 4 6.50 -12.60 -0.91
N PRO A 5 6.29 -12.91 0.39
CA PRO A 5 6.77 -12.06 1.47
C PRO A 5 8.29 -11.83 1.36
N SER A 6 8.75 -10.65 1.74
CA SER A 6 10.16 -10.44 2.04
C SER A 6 10.38 -10.85 3.50
N GLY A 7 11.25 -11.82 3.77
CA GLY A 7 11.70 -12.13 5.13
C GLY A 7 12.73 -11.14 5.68
N SER A 8 12.84 -9.97 5.03
CA SER A 8 13.78 -8.90 5.31
C SER A 8 13.07 -7.56 5.19
N THR A 9 13.65 -6.52 5.80
CA THR A 9 13.05 -5.19 5.86
C THR A 9 12.62 -4.71 4.47
N PHE A 10 11.49 -4.00 4.40
CA PHE A 10 10.84 -3.59 3.15
C PHE A 10 11.70 -2.71 2.19
N ASN A 11 12.87 -2.28 2.64
CA ASN A 11 13.85 -1.47 1.92
C ASN A 11 15.22 -2.18 1.75
N SER A 12 15.25 -3.51 1.83
CA SER A 12 16.46 -4.33 1.70
C SER A 12 17.02 -4.32 0.26
N LEU A 13 18.21 -3.72 0.08
CA LEU A 13 18.95 -3.75 -1.19
C LEU A 13 19.61 -5.11 -1.46
N VAL A 14 20.01 -5.82 -0.41
CA VAL A 14 20.71 -7.11 -0.52
C VAL A 14 19.82 -8.14 -1.21
N GLN A 15 18.55 -8.25 -0.78
CA GLN A 15 17.61 -9.17 -1.41
C GLN A 15 17.35 -8.80 -2.87
N LEU A 16 17.26 -7.51 -3.16
CA LEU A 16 17.03 -7.01 -4.52
C LEU A 16 18.21 -7.36 -5.46
N GLU A 17 19.45 -7.35 -4.96
CA GLU A 17 20.64 -7.78 -5.70
C GLU A 17 20.61 -9.28 -6.03
N TYR A 18 20.33 -10.12 -5.03
CA TYR A 18 20.22 -11.57 -5.23
C TYR A 18 19.12 -11.96 -6.22
N GLU A 19 18.05 -11.17 -6.29
CA GLU A 19 16.92 -11.40 -7.19
C GLU A 19 17.04 -10.64 -8.52
N HIS A 20 18.24 -10.16 -8.87
CA HIS A 20 18.54 -9.47 -10.13
C HIS A 20 17.61 -8.28 -10.40
N GLY A 21 17.33 -7.50 -9.35
CA GLY A 21 16.47 -6.32 -9.42
C GLY A 21 14.97 -6.63 -9.49
N ILE A 22 14.53 -7.88 -9.39
CA ILE A 22 13.10 -8.23 -9.41
C ILE A 22 12.54 -8.11 -7.99
N PRO A 23 11.59 -7.20 -7.70
CA PRO A 23 11.02 -7.10 -6.37
C PRO A 23 10.10 -8.28 -6.06
N ARG A 24 10.18 -8.78 -4.82
CA ARG A 24 9.39 -9.90 -4.30
C ARG A 24 7.87 -9.72 -4.35
N ASN A 25 7.37 -8.50 -4.18
CA ASN A 25 5.94 -8.18 -4.17
C ASN A 25 5.74 -6.65 -4.36
N PRO A 26 4.54 -6.17 -4.71
CA PRO A 26 4.27 -4.74 -4.89
C PRO A 26 4.17 -3.92 -3.59
N PHE A 27 4.14 -4.57 -2.42
CA PHE A 27 3.89 -3.91 -1.14
C PHE A 27 5.16 -3.43 -0.42
N ILE A 28 6.33 -3.90 -0.86
CA ILE A 28 7.64 -3.35 -0.47
C ILE A 28 8.04 -2.17 -1.37
N ASN A 29 8.94 -1.32 -0.91
CA ASN A 29 9.29 -0.08 -1.62
C ASN A 29 9.80 -0.33 -3.04
N ALA A 30 10.68 -1.32 -3.24
CA ALA A 30 11.18 -1.67 -4.57
C ALA A 30 10.06 -2.09 -5.53
N GLY A 31 9.07 -2.84 -5.03
CA GLY A 31 7.90 -3.23 -5.82
C GLY A 31 7.01 -2.05 -6.14
N ALA A 32 6.74 -1.19 -5.15
CA ALA A 32 5.96 0.02 -5.33
C ALA A 32 6.61 0.96 -6.35
N LEU A 33 7.94 1.13 -6.36
CA LEU A 33 8.67 1.91 -7.38
C LEU A 33 8.48 1.36 -8.80
N VAL A 34 8.46 0.04 -8.97
CA VAL A 34 8.15 -0.57 -10.27
C VAL A 34 6.68 -0.34 -10.65
N VAL A 35 5.75 -0.38 -9.70
CA VAL A 35 4.34 0.00 -9.97
C VAL A 35 4.25 1.49 -10.37
N SER A 36 5.00 2.37 -9.71
CA SER A 36 5.09 3.79 -10.05
C SER A 36 5.60 3.99 -11.49
N ASP A 37 6.65 3.27 -11.90
CA ASP A 37 7.17 3.31 -13.28
C ASP A 37 6.14 2.84 -14.33
N ILE A 38 5.39 1.78 -14.02
CA ILE A 38 4.30 1.28 -14.88
C ILE A 38 3.22 2.37 -15.04
N LEU A 39 2.81 3.02 -13.95
CA LEU A 39 1.78 4.06 -13.99
C LEU A 39 2.25 5.29 -14.77
N VAL A 40 3.49 5.73 -14.57
CA VAL A 40 4.13 6.81 -15.35
C VAL A 40 4.14 6.47 -16.84
N SER A 41 4.45 5.23 -17.21
CA SER A 41 4.49 4.80 -18.62
C SER A 41 3.12 4.79 -19.31
N HIS A 42 2.06 4.47 -18.56
CA HIS A 42 0.74 4.23 -19.14
C HIS A 42 -0.23 5.41 -19.00
N LEU A 43 0.08 6.39 -18.16
CA LEU A 43 -0.79 7.52 -17.89
C LEU A 43 -0.13 8.82 -18.37
N LYS A 44 -0.87 9.62 -19.13
CA LYS A 44 -0.40 10.92 -19.63
C LYS A 44 -0.02 11.88 -18.50
N ASP A 45 -0.81 11.89 -17.43
CA ASP A 45 -0.56 12.61 -16.18
C ASP A 45 -0.83 11.64 -15.02
N ALA A 46 0.23 10.95 -14.59
CA ALA A 46 0.12 9.92 -13.56
C ALA A 46 -0.37 10.50 -12.22
N LYS A 47 0.07 11.71 -11.84
CA LYS A 47 -0.31 12.36 -10.58
C LYS A 47 -1.81 12.69 -10.55
N SER A 48 -2.32 13.39 -11.56
CA SER A 48 -3.74 13.73 -11.64
C SER A 48 -4.61 12.47 -11.73
N ALA A 49 -4.23 11.52 -12.59
CA ALA A 49 -5.00 10.28 -12.77
C ALA A 49 -5.04 9.43 -11.48
N PHE A 50 -3.93 9.35 -10.75
CA PHE A 50 -3.88 8.65 -9.46
C PHE A 50 -4.72 9.35 -8.39
N LEU A 51 -4.61 10.68 -8.28
CA LEU A 51 -5.39 11.46 -7.33
C LEU A 51 -6.89 11.32 -7.59
N ASP A 52 -7.32 11.41 -8.84
CA ASP A 52 -8.71 11.21 -9.23
C ASP A 52 -9.17 9.77 -8.96
N TYR A 53 -8.31 8.79 -9.21
CA TYR A 53 -8.59 7.39 -8.85
C TYR A 53 -8.84 7.25 -7.34
N VAL A 54 -8.01 7.85 -6.49
CA VAL A 54 -8.17 7.80 -5.03
C VAL A 54 -9.44 8.53 -4.59
N ARG A 55 -9.68 9.76 -5.07
CA ARG A 55 -10.90 10.55 -4.74
C ARG A 55 -12.18 9.81 -5.09
N GLN A 56 -12.23 9.22 -6.27
CA GLN A 56 -13.37 8.42 -6.72
C GLN A 56 -13.61 7.22 -5.80
N ARG A 57 -12.55 6.61 -5.26
CA ARG A 57 -12.64 5.41 -4.41
C ARG A 57 -12.88 5.78 -2.95
N ALA A 58 -12.49 6.96 -2.49
CA ALA A 58 -12.84 7.44 -1.16
C ALA A 58 -14.23 8.11 -1.13
N ASN A 59 -14.81 8.39 -2.31
CA ASN A 59 -15.97 9.27 -2.48
C ASN A 59 -15.74 10.64 -1.82
N ASN A 60 -14.55 11.20 -2.03
CA ASN A 60 -14.14 12.46 -1.43
C ASN A 60 -13.24 13.24 -2.39
N ALA A 61 -13.76 14.32 -2.95
CA ALA A 61 -13.03 15.18 -3.88
C ALA A 61 -12.02 16.10 -3.18
N SER A 62 -12.08 16.27 -1.85
CA SER A 62 -11.17 17.17 -1.12
C SER A 62 -9.82 16.53 -0.78
N ILE A 63 -9.61 15.24 -1.05
CA ILE A 63 -8.31 14.59 -0.88
C ILE A 63 -7.28 15.29 -1.77
N GLN A 64 -6.12 15.58 -1.19
CA GLN A 64 -4.96 16.20 -1.83
C GLN A 64 -3.67 15.60 -1.25
N ASP A 65 -2.56 15.83 -1.92
CA ASP A 65 -1.23 15.66 -1.34
C ASP A 65 -0.97 16.70 -0.24
N ASP A 66 -0.08 16.35 0.69
CA ASP A 66 0.56 17.29 1.61
C ASP A 66 1.93 17.68 1.03
N PRO A 67 2.09 18.92 0.51
CA PRO A 67 3.34 19.36 -0.10
C PRO A 67 4.52 19.38 0.86
N GLN A 68 4.27 19.48 2.17
CA GLN A 68 5.33 19.41 3.18
C GLN A 68 5.83 17.97 3.29
N VAL A 69 4.91 17.00 3.43
CA VAL A 69 5.26 15.57 3.48
C VAL A 69 5.99 15.15 2.20
N ALA A 70 5.48 15.52 1.02
CA ALA A 70 6.12 15.22 -0.26
C ALA A 70 7.56 15.76 -0.32
N ARG A 71 7.78 17.00 0.15
CA ARG A 71 9.11 17.61 0.22
C ARG A 71 10.03 16.88 1.19
N PHE A 72 9.54 16.51 2.37
CA PHE A 72 10.31 15.77 3.37
C PHE A 72 10.70 14.38 2.87
N GLU A 73 9.78 13.65 2.24
CA GLU A 73 10.07 12.35 1.64
C GLU A 73 11.13 12.47 0.54
N ARG A 74 11.04 13.49 -0.32
CA ARG A 74 12.06 13.73 -1.35
C ARG A 74 13.44 14.04 -0.75
N GLN A 75 13.51 14.86 0.28
CA GLN A 75 14.77 15.26 0.91
C GLN A 75 15.44 14.12 1.71
N SER A 76 14.65 13.20 2.27
CA SER A 76 15.14 12.07 3.08
C SER A 76 15.12 10.73 2.35
N GLY A 77 14.64 10.70 1.10
CA GLY A 77 14.36 9.51 0.30
C GLY A 77 15.59 8.80 -0.27
N PHE A 78 16.77 8.96 0.32
CA PHE A 78 18.03 8.39 -0.18
C PHE A 78 17.95 6.87 -0.43
N ARG A 79 17.26 6.13 0.46
CA ARG A 79 17.07 4.68 0.29
C ARG A 79 16.20 4.36 -0.93
N ASN A 80 15.13 5.11 -1.15
CA ASN A 80 14.27 4.93 -2.32
C ASN A 80 15.01 5.31 -3.61
N ALA A 81 15.81 6.38 -3.58
CA ALA A 81 16.65 6.76 -4.71
C ALA A 81 17.71 5.70 -5.03
N ALA A 82 18.35 5.10 -4.01
CA ALA A 82 19.28 3.99 -4.19
C ALA A 82 18.58 2.77 -4.80
N MET A 83 17.40 2.38 -4.26
CA MET A 83 16.60 1.29 -4.84
C MET A 83 16.19 1.56 -6.28
N ALA A 84 15.74 2.77 -6.60
CA ALA A 84 15.33 3.12 -7.96
C ALA A 84 16.49 3.05 -8.97
N ASN A 85 17.67 3.57 -8.62
CA ASN A 85 18.86 3.43 -9.46
C ASN A 85 19.28 1.97 -9.64
N PHE A 86 19.16 1.17 -8.58
CA PHE A 86 19.46 -0.26 -8.63
C PHE A 86 18.46 -1.01 -9.52
N LEU A 87 17.17 -0.75 -9.40
CA LEU A 87 16.15 -1.30 -10.31
C LEU A 87 16.44 -0.90 -11.77
N LYS A 88 16.83 0.35 -12.01
CA LYS A 88 17.20 0.86 -13.34
C LYS A 88 18.42 0.14 -13.91
N SER A 89 19.46 -0.13 -13.12
CA SER A 89 20.65 -0.84 -13.59
C SER A 89 20.36 -2.28 -14.03
N PHE A 90 19.33 -2.91 -13.45
CA PHE A 90 18.80 -4.21 -13.88
C PHE A 90 17.70 -4.13 -14.96
N SER A 91 17.47 -2.96 -15.55
CA SER A 91 16.41 -2.73 -16.55
C SER A 91 14.99 -3.03 -16.05
N ASN A 92 14.75 -2.93 -14.74
CA ASN A 92 13.43 -3.09 -14.13
C ASN A 92 12.65 -1.75 -14.01
N LEU A 93 13.27 -0.62 -14.36
CA LEU A 93 12.59 0.66 -14.58
C LEU A 93 12.83 1.16 -16.00
N THR A 94 11.78 1.65 -16.65
CA THR A 94 11.83 2.14 -18.02
C THR A 94 12.00 3.66 -18.10
N ASN A 95 11.37 4.41 -17.21
CA ASN A 95 11.43 5.87 -17.17
C ASN A 95 12.66 6.39 -16.41
N GLU A 96 12.83 7.70 -16.41
CA GLU A 96 13.88 8.37 -15.64
C GLU A 96 13.65 8.19 -14.13
N VAL A 97 14.72 7.92 -13.38
CA VAL A 97 14.63 7.63 -11.94
C VAL A 97 13.94 8.78 -11.18
N GLU A 98 14.28 10.03 -11.52
CA GLU A 98 13.67 11.21 -10.87
C GLU A 98 12.16 11.31 -11.13
N GLU A 99 11.68 10.91 -12.31
CA GLU A 99 10.25 10.93 -12.66
C GLU A 99 9.49 9.88 -11.85
N VAL A 100 10.03 8.67 -11.75
CA VAL A 100 9.46 7.57 -10.94
C VAL A 100 9.41 7.96 -9.47
N LEU A 101 10.50 8.55 -8.94
CA LEU A 101 10.57 9.00 -7.56
C LEU A 101 9.61 10.17 -7.27
N ASP A 102 9.50 11.14 -8.18
CA ASP A 102 8.58 12.26 -8.05
C ASP A 102 7.11 11.81 -8.00
N PHE A 103 6.74 10.80 -8.80
CA PHE A 103 5.42 10.18 -8.70
C PHE A 103 5.27 9.35 -7.41
N TYR A 104 6.31 8.61 -7.01
CA TYR A 104 6.30 7.80 -5.79
C TYR A 104 6.03 8.64 -4.52
N TYR A 105 6.79 9.72 -4.33
CA TYR A 105 6.61 10.62 -3.18
C TYR A 105 5.26 11.36 -3.22
N PHE A 106 4.75 11.65 -4.41
CA PHE A 106 3.43 12.26 -4.56
C PHE A 106 2.33 11.33 -4.01
N HIS A 107 2.30 10.05 -4.40
CA HIS A 107 1.24 9.17 -3.92
C HIS A 107 1.40 8.79 -2.43
N CYS A 108 2.62 8.80 -1.88
CA CYS A 108 2.87 8.59 -0.45
C CYS A 108 2.49 9.80 0.44
N SER A 109 2.34 10.98 -0.16
CA SER A 109 1.99 12.21 0.57
C SER A 109 0.49 12.54 0.56
N LEU A 110 -0.37 11.68 0.02
CA LEU A 110 -1.82 11.90 0.06
C LEU A 110 -2.34 11.92 1.50
N SER A 111 -3.09 12.97 1.83
CA SER A 111 -3.72 13.14 3.13
C SER A 111 -5.15 12.60 3.13
N MET A 112 -5.41 11.64 4.01
CA MET A 112 -6.69 10.94 4.11
C MET A 112 -7.08 10.70 5.57
N SER A 113 -8.38 10.80 5.89
CA SER A 113 -8.90 10.34 7.18
C SER A 113 -9.07 8.81 7.22
N CYS A 114 -9.26 8.23 8.42
CA CYS A 114 -9.65 6.81 8.52
C CYS A 114 -10.91 6.48 7.72
N ALA A 115 -11.87 7.42 7.64
CA ALA A 115 -13.10 7.23 6.86
C ALA A 115 -12.82 7.19 5.36
N ASP A 116 -11.93 8.06 4.86
CA ASP A 116 -11.49 8.07 3.47
C ASP A 116 -10.74 6.77 3.13
N LEU A 117 -9.84 6.32 4.01
CA LEU A 117 -9.06 5.10 3.81
C LEU A 117 -9.96 3.85 3.80
N ALA A 118 -10.91 3.76 4.74
CA ALA A 118 -11.87 2.65 4.79
C ALA A 118 -12.75 2.60 3.53
N LYS A 119 -13.24 3.75 3.04
CA LYS A 119 -14.00 3.84 1.79
C LYS A 119 -13.13 3.48 0.59
N GLY A 120 -11.91 4.03 0.53
CA GLY A 120 -10.93 3.81 -0.54
C GLY A 120 -10.67 2.33 -0.83
N PHE A 121 -10.72 1.48 0.20
CA PHE A 121 -10.47 0.05 0.10
C PHE A 121 -11.76 -0.79 0.09
N LEU A 122 -12.96 -0.21 0.23
CA LEU A 122 -14.22 -0.95 0.34
C LEU A 122 -14.53 -1.83 -0.88
N PHE A 123 -14.10 -1.39 -2.07
CA PHE A 123 -14.28 -2.18 -3.29
C PHE A 123 -13.59 -3.56 -3.20
N LEU A 124 -12.53 -3.69 -2.40
CA LEU A 124 -11.85 -4.97 -2.17
C LEU A 124 -12.64 -5.93 -1.28
N ALA A 125 -13.46 -5.41 -0.37
CA ALA A 125 -14.46 -6.19 0.35
C ALA A 125 -15.62 -6.58 -0.59
N ASN A 126 -15.93 -5.73 -1.57
CA ASN A 126 -17.06 -5.89 -2.49
C ASN A 126 -16.66 -6.48 -3.86
N LYS A 127 -15.82 -7.52 -3.88
CA LYS A 127 -15.44 -8.28 -5.10
C LYS A 127 -14.91 -7.40 -6.25
N GLY A 128 -14.28 -6.29 -5.92
CA GLY A 128 -13.70 -5.34 -6.87
C GLY A 128 -14.66 -4.26 -7.35
N HIS A 129 -15.89 -4.21 -6.83
CA HIS A 129 -16.92 -3.25 -7.25
C HIS A 129 -17.02 -2.06 -6.28
N CYS A 130 -16.88 -0.85 -6.82
CA CYS A 130 -17.00 0.40 -6.07
C CYS A 130 -18.46 0.89 -6.09
N VAL A 131 -19.11 0.93 -4.92
CA VAL A 131 -20.57 1.11 -4.82
C VAL A 131 -21.07 2.50 -5.22
N TRP A 132 -20.34 3.58 -4.91
CA TRP A 132 -20.78 4.95 -5.22
C TRP A 132 -20.41 5.39 -6.64
N THR A 133 -19.36 4.84 -7.25
CA THR A 133 -19.08 5.07 -8.68
C THR A 133 -19.81 4.09 -9.60
N ASN A 134 -20.38 3.01 -9.04
CA ASN A 134 -20.95 1.87 -9.78
C ASN A 134 -19.96 1.24 -10.78
N GLN A 135 -18.66 1.29 -10.48
CA GLN A 135 -17.60 0.78 -11.36
C GLN A 135 -17.07 -0.57 -10.87
N GLN A 136 -16.90 -1.52 -11.81
CA GLN A 136 -16.10 -2.72 -11.58
C GLN A 136 -14.61 -2.36 -11.73
N VAL A 137 -13.94 -2.09 -10.63
CA VAL A 137 -12.52 -1.69 -10.60
C VAL A 137 -11.60 -2.87 -10.87
N LEU A 138 -11.91 -4.04 -10.28
CA LEU A 138 -11.17 -5.29 -10.44
C LEU A 138 -12.15 -6.42 -10.67
N THR A 139 -11.78 -7.46 -11.42
CA THR A 139 -12.53 -8.72 -11.41
C THR A 139 -12.47 -9.39 -10.03
N GLN A 140 -13.42 -10.26 -9.71
CA GLN A 140 -13.41 -11.02 -8.45
C GLN A 140 -12.10 -11.81 -8.24
N SER A 141 -11.55 -12.37 -9.31
CA SER A 141 -10.26 -13.08 -9.26
C SER A 141 -9.10 -12.13 -8.94
N GLN A 142 -9.07 -10.93 -9.52
CA GLN A 142 -8.05 -9.92 -9.21
C GLN A 142 -8.18 -9.43 -7.78
N THR A 143 -9.40 -9.15 -7.31
CA THR A 143 -9.67 -8.76 -5.91
C THR A 143 -9.17 -9.82 -4.92
N LYS A 144 -9.45 -11.10 -5.20
CA LYS A 144 -8.93 -12.20 -4.36
C LYS A 144 -7.41 -12.17 -4.27
N ARG A 145 -6.72 -11.93 -5.39
CA ARG A 145 -5.25 -11.87 -5.45
C ARG A 145 -4.68 -10.67 -4.70
N VAL A 146 -5.32 -9.50 -4.82
CA VAL A 146 -4.91 -8.29 -4.05
C VAL A 146 -5.09 -8.53 -2.55
N ASN A 147 -6.23 -9.07 -2.12
CA ASN A 147 -6.46 -9.40 -0.71
C ASN A 147 -5.46 -10.45 -0.20
N ALA A 148 -5.11 -11.44 -1.01
CA ALA A 148 -4.07 -12.41 -0.64
C ALA A 148 -2.72 -11.73 -0.41
N LEU A 149 -2.29 -10.84 -1.31
CA LEU A 149 -1.05 -10.09 -1.14
C LEU A 149 -1.08 -9.12 0.05
N MET A 150 -2.23 -8.48 0.32
CA MET A 150 -2.39 -7.67 1.52
C MET A 150 -2.19 -8.51 2.78
N LEU A 151 -2.79 -9.71 2.84
CA LEU A 151 -2.63 -10.63 3.97
C LEU A 151 -1.19 -11.09 4.17
N THR A 152 -0.47 -11.42 3.08
CA THR A 152 0.87 -12.01 3.17
C THR A 152 2.00 -11.00 3.20
N CYS A 153 1.79 -9.78 2.71
CA CYS A 153 2.86 -8.80 2.50
C CYS A 153 2.54 -7.40 3.01
N GLY A 154 1.28 -7.07 3.29
CA GLY A 154 0.85 -5.68 3.49
C GLY A 154 1.28 -5.05 4.82
N THR A 155 1.63 -5.86 5.83
CA THR A 155 2.19 -5.39 7.11
C THR A 155 3.67 -5.78 7.27
N TYR A 156 4.35 -6.00 6.14
CA TYR A 156 5.80 -6.23 6.06
C TYR A 156 6.24 -7.45 6.89
N ASP A 157 7.30 -7.30 7.69
CA ASP A 157 7.85 -8.34 8.57
C ASP A 157 6.89 -8.74 9.72
N ALA A 158 5.75 -8.08 9.85
CA ALA A 158 4.68 -8.42 10.78
C ALA A 158 3.47 -9.10 10.13
N ALA A 159 3.54 -9.49 8.84
CA ALA A 159 2.42 -10.14 8.15
C ALA A 159 1.93 -11.40 8.88
N GLY A 160 2.85 -12.25 9.35
CA GLY A 160 2.51 -13.43 10.15
C GLY A 160 1.80 -13.08 11.46
N ASP A 161 2.38 -12.16 12.24
CA ASP A 161 1.80 -11.72 13.52
C ASP A 161 0.45 -11.04 13.34
N PHE A 162 0.28 -10.26 12.28
CA PHE A 162 -0.98 -9.59 11.96
C PHE A 162 -2.04 -10.60 11.53
N ALA A 163 -1.70 -11.56 10.68
CA ALA A 163 -2.62 -12.64 10.30
C ALA A 163 -3.01 -13.50 11.51
N PHE A 164 -2.08 -13.77 12.43
CA PHE A 164 -2.34 -14.57 13.63
C PHE A 164 -3.24 -13.86 14.65
N ASN A 165 -2.93 -12.61 14.99
CA ASN A 165 -3.66 -11.89 16.05
C ASN A 165 -4.93 -11.19 15.52
N VAL A 166 -4.85 -10.57 14.33
CA VAL A 166 -5.96 -9.77 13.77
C VAL A 166 -6.81 -10.61 12.81
N GLY A 167 -6.17 -11.41 11.94
CA GLY A 167 -6.90 -12.31 11.04
C GLY A 167 -7.59 -11.61 9.88
N LEU A 168 -6.99 -10.53 9.35
CA LEU A 168 -7.53 -9.76 8.21
C LEU A 168 -6.44 -9.52 7.13
N PRO A 169 -6.79 -9.51 5.83
CA PRO A 169 -5.99 -8.85 4.80
C PRO A 169 -5.79 -7.38 5.16
N GLY A 170 -4.54 -6.95 5.37
CA GLY A 170 -4.26 -5.60 5.84
C GLY A 170 -3.12 -4.90 5.12
N LYS A 171 -3.10 -3.57 5.20
CA LYS A 171 -1.94 -2.74 4.83
C LYS A 171 -1.68 -1.73 5.93
N SER A 172 -0.42 -1.62 6.35
CA SER A 172 0.06 -0.60 7.28
C SER A 172 0.83 0.49 6.56
N GLY A 173 0.89 1.70 7.12
CA GLY A 173 1.80 2.74 6.67
C GLY A 173 2.53 3.42 7.83
N VAL A 174 3.67 4.02 7.51
CA VAL A 174 4.55 4.64 8.51
C VAL A 174 3.96 5.91 9.13
N GLY A 175 2.85 6.44 8.57
CA GLY A 175 2.05 7.51 9.17
C GLY A 175 1.22 7.05 10.38
N GLY A 176 1.19 5.74 10.67
CA GLY A 176 0.46 5.15 11.80
C GLY A 176 -0.93 4.61 11.42
N GLU A 177 -1.28 4.60 10.15
CA GLU A 177 -2.50 4.03 9.62
C GLU A 177 -2.40 2.52 9.37
N ILE A 178 -3.49 1.81 9.60
CA ILE A 178 -3.68 0.43 9.16
C ILE A 178 -5.09 0.29 8.57
N VAL A 179 -5.19 -0.28 7.37
CA VAL A 179 -6.47 -0.67 6.76
C VAL A 179 -6.57 -2.19 6.71
N GLY A 180 -7.75 -2.72 7.06
CA GLY A 180 -8.09 -4.14 7.03
C GLY A 180 -9.35 -4.39 6.21
N VAL A 181 -9.37 -5.46 5.41
CA VAL A 181 -10.48 -5.81 4.52
C VAL A 181 -11.15 -7.09 5.00
N ILE A 182 -12.46 -7.07 5.19
CA ILE A 182 -13.28 -8.27 5.47
C ILE A 182 -14.11 -8.57 4.21
N PRO A 183 -13.72 -9.58 3.41
CA PRO A 183 -14.41 -9.93 2.18
C PRO A 183 -15.92 -10.14 2.39
N ASN A 184 -16.71 -9.54 1.49
CA ASN A 184 -18.18 -9.55 1.48
C ASN A 184 -18.84 -8.87 2.68
N ARG A 185 -18.12 -8.09 3.50
CA ARG A 185 -18.71 -7.38 4.64
C ARG A 185 -18.32 -5.90 4.69
N LEU A 186 -17.05 -5.61 4.98
CA LEU A 186 -16.62 -4.24 5.29
C LEU A 186 -15.11 -4.06 5.12
N THR A 187 -14.70 -2.80 5.21
CA THR A 187 -13.31 -2.40 5.43
C THR A 187 -13.25 -1.61 6.74
N VAL A 188 -12.19 -1.82 7.51
CA VAL A 188 -11.90 -1.10 8.75
C VAL A 188 -10.57 -0.37 8.60
N ALA A 189 -10.49 0.85 9.13
CA ALA A 189 -9.23 1.59 9.17
C ALA A 189 -9.02 2.17 10.57
N VAL A 190 -7.77 2.18 11.02
CA VAL A 190 -7.32 2.74 12.28
C VAL A 190 -6.15 3.67 12.02
N TRP A 191 -5.94 4.64 12.90
CA TRP A 191 -4.77 5.51 12.86
C TRP A 191 -4.28 5.80 14.27
N SER A 192 -2.99 5.61 14.49
CA SER A 192 -2.28 6.05 15.68
C SER A 192 -0.78 6.14 15.36
N PRO A 193 -0.12 7.29 15.57
CA PRO A 193 1.25 7.52 15.13
C PRO A 193 2.31 6.72 15.89
N GLY A 194 2.00 6.18 17.08
CA GLY A 194 2.94 5.35 17.84
C GLY A 194 3.20 4.00 17.14
N LEU A 195 4.37 3.84 16.52
CA LEU A 195 4.79 2.62 15.83
C LEU A 195 5.54 1.65 16.76
N ASN A 196 5.42 0.36 16.49
CA ASN A 196 6.26 -0.68 17.09
C ASN A 196 7.61 -0.83 16.36
N GLU A 197 8.48 -1.72 16.85
CA GLU A 197 9.81 -1.97 16.25
C GLU A 197 9.75 -2.45 14.78
N LYS A 198 8.61 -2.99 14.34
CA LYS A 198 8.38 -3.44 12.96
C LYS A 198 7.78 -2.36 12.06
N GLY A 199 7.61 -1.13 12.55
CA GLY A 199 7.10 0.01 11.79
C GLY A 199 5.58 0.04 11.60
N ASN A 200 4.82 -0.73 12.38
CA ASN A 200 3.36 -0.75 12.34
C ASN A 200 2.76 -0.05 13.56
N SER A 201 1.59 0.57 13.42
CA SER A 201 0.89 1.22 14.53
C SER A 201 0.58 0.25 15.66
N PHE A 202 1.15 0.47 16.85
CA PHE A 202 0.99 -0.42 18.00
C PHE A 202 -0.45 -0.42 18.51
N ALA A 203 -0.99 0.77 18.81
CA ALA A 203 -2.37 0.91 19.27
C ALA A 203 -3.37 0.57 18.15
N GLY A 204 -3.04 0.86 16.89
CA GLY A 204 -3.88 0.50 15.74
C GLY A 204 -4.03 -1.01 15.60
N GLN A 205 -2.94 -1.77 15.68
CA GLN A 205 -2.97 -3.22 15.61
C GLN A 205 -3.80 -3.82 16.76
N TYR A 206 -3.59 -3.35 17.99
CA TYR A 206 -4.37 -3.80 19.14
C TYR A 206 -5.88 -3.49 19.01
N ALA A 207 -6.23 -2.31 18.48
CA ALA A 207 -7.62 -1.96 18.23
C ALA A 207 -8.28 -2.89 17.20
N LEU A 208 -7.55 -3.29 16.16
CA LEU A 208 -8.05 -4.24 15.15
C LEU A 208 -8.20 -5.66 15.71
N GLU A 209 -7.26 -6.13 16.52
CA GLU A 209 -7.37 -7.41 17.24
C GLU A 209 -8.59 -7.42 18.18
N LEU A 210 -8.78 -6.34 18.94
CA LEU A 210 -9.94 -6.21 19.82
C LEU A 210 -11.25 -6.18 19.02
N PHE A 211 -11.25 -5.53 17.85
CA PHE A 211 -12.40 -5.50 16.96
C PHE A 211 -12.77 -6.89 16.45
N THR A 212 -11.82 -7.66 15.90
CA THR A 212 -12.12 -9.00 15.38
C THR A 212 -12.49 -9.97 16.51
N THR A 213 -11.85 -9.86 17.67
CA THR A 213 -12.20 -10.63 18.88
C THR A 213 -13.63 -10.34 19.35
N LYS A 214 -14.01 -9.07 19.47
CA LYS A 214 -15.34 -8.69 19.99
C LYS A 214 -16.46 -8.97 18.99
N THR A 215 -16.20 -8.84 17.71
CA THR A 215 -17.21 -9.03 16.66
C THR A 215 -17.32 -10.47 16.18
N GLY A 216 -16.29 -11.30 16.44
CA GLY A 216 -16.16 -12.64 15.86
C GLY A 216 -15.96 -12.61 14.34
N VAL A 217 -15.51 -11.48 13.78
CA VAL A 217 -15.35 -11.30 12.34
C VAL A 217 -13.85 -11.32 12.00
N SER A 218 -13.43 -12.47 11.49
CA SER A 218 -12.08 -12.79 11.00
C SER A 218 -12.21 -13.55 9.67
N ILE A 219 -11.15 -13.60 8.86
CA ILE A 219 -11.11 -14.49 7.68
C ILE A 219 -10.67 -15.93 8.00
N PHE A 220 -10.25 -16.17 9.25
CA PHE A 220 -9.94 -17.47 9.85
C PHE A 220 -10.96 -17.82 10.93
#